data_AF-A0A357T782-F1
#
_entry.id   AF-A0A357T782-F1
#
_cell.length_a   1.000
_cell.length_b   1.000
_cell.length_c   1.000
_cell.angle_alpha   90.00
_cell.angle_beta   90.00
_cell.angle_gamma   90.00
#
_symmetry.space_group_name_H-M   'P 1'
#
loop_
_entity.id
_entity.type
_entity.pdbx_description
1 polymer ?
#
loop_
_entity_poly.entity_id
_entity_poly.type
_entity_poly.pdbx_seq_one_letter_code
_entity_poly.pdbx_strand_id
1 'polypeptide(L)'
;MKLVVDEFSFPGATLQTISFVEEEYKMLLESYMQNGRGSINGVDPKNVLIVLSSFTTSGETHLSTLNPNATYEGYQWVLIRDHKDEPWRIDDQGY
;
A
#
# COMPACT_ATOMS: atom_id res chain seq x y z
N MET A 1 -9.50 -12.62 12.06
CA MET A 1 -8.84 -12.14 10.84
C MET A 1 -9.87 -11.37 10.02
N LYS A 2 -9.69 -10.06 9.82
CA LYS A 2 -10.61 -9.23 9.02
C LYS A 2 -9.96 -9.02 7.66
N LEU A 3 -10.56 -9.57 6.60
CA LEU A 3 -10.13 -9.33 5.23
C LEU A 3 -10.37 -7.85 4.91
N VAL A 4 -9.33 -7.11 4.53
CA VAL A 4 -9.40 -5.66 4.30
C VAL A 4 -9.51 -5.31 2.81
N VAL A 5 -9.06 -6.21 1.93
CA VAL A 5 -9.15 -6.08 0.47
C VAL A 5 -9.39 -7.48 -0.11
N ASP A 6 -10.38 -7.64 -0.96
CA ASP A 6 -10.74 -8.89 -1.64
C ASP A 6 -10.18 -8.98 -3.07
N GLU A 7 -10.02 -7.85 -3.76
CA GLU A 7 -9.53 -7.78 -5.14
C GLU A 7 -8.41 -6.75 -5.30
N PHE A 8 -7.20 -7.11 -4.89
CA PHE A 8 -6.01 -6.33 -5.24
C PHE A 8 -5.49 -6.76 -6.62
N SER A 9 -5.76 -5.94 -7.64
CA SER A 9 -5.28 -6.14 -9.01
C SER A 9 -4.18 -5.14 -9.33
N PHE A 10 -2.97 -5.65 -9.62
CA PHE A 10 -1.84 -4.84 -10.04
C PHE A 10 -1.35 -5.36 -11.40
N PRO A 11 -1.60 -4.63 -12.51
CA PRO A 11 -1.34 -5.12 -13.86
C PRO A 11 0.11 -5.60 -14.03
N GLY A 12 0.26 -6.79 -14.59
CA GLY A 12 1.57 -7.39 -14.81
C GLY A 12 2.23 -7.96 -13.54
N ALA A 13 1.51 -8.04 -12.42
CA ALA A 13 1.98 -8.67 -11.19
C ALA A 13 1.00 -9.71 -10.64
N THR A 14 1.55 -10.74 -10.02
CA THR A 14 0.79 -11.76 -9.28
C THR A 14 1.00 -11.54 -7.80
N LEU A 15 -0.07 -11.16 -7.09
CA LEU A 15 -0.06 -11.02 -5.65
C LEU A 15 0.15 -12.38 -4.98
N GLN A 16 1.09 -12.42 -4.04
CA GLN A 16 1.31 -13.60 -3.19
C GLN A 16 0.67 -13.39 -1.82
N THR A 17 0.93 -12.23 -1.19
CA THR A 17 0.43 -11.91 0.15
C THR A 17 0.09 -10.42 0.26
N ILE A 18 -0.88 -10.13 1.13
CA ILE A 18 -1.14 -8.80 1.65
C ILE A 18 -1.26 -8.90 3.16
N SER A 19 -0.58 -8.04 3.89
CA SER A 19 -0.51 -8.10 5.35
C SER A 19 -0.59 -6.71 5.97
N PHE A 20 -1.16 -6.68 7.16
CA PHE A 20 -1.08 -5.55 8.07
C PHE A 20 -0.19 -5.98 9.23
N VAL A 21 0.91 -5.25 9.44
CA VAL A 21 1.91 -5.55 10.48
C VAL A 21 1.82 -4.48 11.55
N GLU A 22 1.16 -4.78 12.66
CA GLU A 22 0.91 -3.84 13.76
C GLU A 22 2.20 -3.20 14.31
N GLU A 23 3.27 -4.00 14.41
CA GLU A 23 4.57 -3.56 14.94
C GLU A 23 5.24 -2.50 14.06
N GLU A 24 5.06 -2.58 12.74
CA GLU A 24 5.63 -1.64 11.76
C GLU A 24 4.69 -0.45 11.51
N TYR A 25 3.38 -0.66 11.67
CA TYR A 25 2.35 0.30 11.29
C TYR A 25 2.57 1.69 11.87
N LYS A 26 2.93 1.79 13.16
CA LYS A 26 3.14 3.09 13.80
C LYS A 26 4.26 3.88 13.13
N MET A 27 5.39 3.23 12.84
CA MET A 27 6.55 3.88 12.20
C MET A 27 6.22 4.27 10.74
N LEU A 28 5.56 3.38 10.01
CA LEU A 28 5.14 3.66 8.63
C LEU A 28 4.14 4.82 8.56
N LEU A 29 3.17 4.85 9.48
CA LEU A 29 2.19 5.93 9.59
C LEU A 29 2.87 7.25 9.93
N GLU A 30 3.77 7.28 10.92
CA GLU A 30 4.52 8.48 11.27
C GLU A 30 5.36 8.99 10.09
N SER A 31 6.05 8.09 9.38
CA SER A 31 6.84 8.44 8.20
C SER A 31 5.97 9.02 7.09
N TYR A 32 4.83 8.40 6.77
CA TYR A 32 3.90 8.89 5.76
C TYR A 32 3.31 10.26 6.13
N MET A 33 2.91 10.45 7.40
CA MET A 33 2.32 11.71 7.86
C MET A 33 3.33 12.87 7.91
N GLN A 34 4.63 12.59 8.14
CA GLN A 34 5.65 13.62 8.26
C GLN A 34 6.42 13.88 6.95
N ASN A 35 6.70 12.83 6.19
CA ASN A 35 7.61 12.87 5.04
C ASN A 35 6.92 12.50 3.72
N GLY A 36 5.83 11.73 3.77
CA GLY A 36 5.05 11.33 2.60
C GLY A 36 3.95 12.32 2.24
N ARG A 37 3.01 11.89 1.39
CA ARG A 37 1.86 12.71 0.96
C ARG A 37 0.95 13.13 2.12
N GLY A 38 0.92 12.37 3.21
CA GLY A 38 0.18 12.70 4.44
C GLY A 38 0.55 14.06 5.04
N SER A 39 1.77 14.55 4.78
CA SER A 39 2.25 15.86 5.24
C SER A 39 1.57 17.06 4.55
N ILE A 40 0.95 16.83 3.38
CA ILE A 40 0.41 17.90 2.52
C ILE A 40 -1.05 17.69 2.11
N ASN A 41 -1.59 16.48 2.24
CA ASN A 41 -2.94 16.16 1.77
C ASN A 41 -4.05 16.41 2.82
N GLY A 42 -3.70 16.74 4.06
CA GLY A 42 -4.65 17.08 5.12
C GLY A 42 -5.47 15.90 5.67
N VAL A 43 -5.07 14.66 5.39
CA VAL A 43 -5.75 13.46 5.88
C VAL A 43 -5.61 13.32 7.41
N ASP A 44 -6.68 12.91 8.09
CA ASP A 44 -6.59 12.51 9.50
C ASP A 44 -5.85 11.15 9.58
N PRO A 45 -4.82 10.98 10.44
CA PRO A 45 -4.12 9.70 10.63
C PRO A 45 -5.04 8.49 10.91
N LYS A 46 -6.23 8.70 11.49
CA LYS A 46 -7.23 7.64 11.73
C LYS A 46 -7.90 7.14 10.44
N ASN A 47 -7.77 7.89 9.37
CA ASN A 47 -8.26 7.59 8.04
C ASN A 47 -7.13 7.20 7.08
N VAL A 48 -5.98 6.80 7.64
CA VAL A 48 -4.87 6.20 6.91
C VAL A 48 -4.81 4.72 7.31
N LEU A 49 -4.46 3.88 6.34
CA LEU A 49 -4.15 2.48 6.53
C LEU A 49 -2.96 2.15 5.64
N ILE A 50 -1.97 1.45 6.18
CA ILE A 50 -0.78 1.03 5.44
C ILE A 50 -0.73 -0.48 5.49
N VAL A 51 -0.66 -1.11 4.32
CA VAL A 51 -0.53 -2.56 4.17
C VAL A 51 0.69 -2.88 3.34
N LEU A 52 1.28 -4.02 3.62
CA LEU A 52 2.45 -4.53 2.92
C LEU A 52 2.03 -5.66 2.00
N SER A 53 2.72 -5.79 0.87
CA SER A 53 2.46 -6.87 -0.07
C SER A 53 3.74 -7.60 -0.45
N SER A 54 3.57 -8.88 -0.78
CA SER A 54 4.53 -9.62 -1.59
C SER A 54 3.88 -9.95 -2.93
N PHE A 55 4.60 -9.69 -4.03
CA PHE A 55 4.14 -10.02 -5.37
C PHE A 55 5.32 -10.29 -6.32
N THR A 56 5.03 -11.00 -7.41
CA THR A 56 5.99 -11.23 -8.49
C THR A 56 5.53 -10.52 -9.75
N THR A 57 6.40 -9.74 -10.37
CA THR A 57 6.15 -9.14 -11.67
C THR A 57 6.36 -10.14 -12.80
N SER A 58 5.56 -10.05 -13.84
CA SER A 58 5.73 -10.79 -15.09
C SER A 58 6.72 -10.08 -16.02
N GLY A 59 7.08 -10.70 -17.15
CA GLY A 59 7.98 -10.12 -18.15
C GLY A 59 7.40 -8.94 -18.93
N GLU A 60 6.07 -8.74 -18.89
CA GLU A 60 5.33 -7.67 -19.58
C GLU A 60 4.89 -6.57 -18.60
N THR A 61 5.71 -6.27 -17.59
CA THR A 61 5.40 -5.17 -16.68
C THR A 61 5.40 -3.85 -17.44
N HIS A 62 4.21 -3.23 -17.52
CA HIS A 62 4.01 -1.85 -17.98
C HIS A 62 4.34 -0.82 -16.88
N LEU A 63 4.86 -1.27 -15.73
CA LEU A 63 5.15 -0.43 -14.58
C LEU A 63 6.62 -0.03 -14.64
N SER A 64 6.88 1.19 -15.08
CA SER A 64 8.23 1.70 -15.40
C SER A 64 9.22 1.71 -14.22
N THR A 65 8.74 1.53 -13.00
CA THR A 65 9.55 1.56 -11.76
C THR A 65 9.83 0.17 -11.18
N LEU A 66 9.26 -0.89 -11.75
CA LEU A 66 9.46 -2.26 -11.27
C LEU A 66 10.14 -3.12 -12.33
N ASN A 67 11.13 -3.90 -11.88
CA ASN A 67 11.86 -4.83 -12.71
C ASN A 67 10.94 -5.97 -13.16
N PRO A 68 11.04 -6.42 -14.42
CA PRO A 68 10.34 -7.62 -14.89
C PRO A 68 10.88 -8.88 -14.22
N ASN A 69 10.02 -9.88 -14.04
CA ASN A 69 10.35 -11.19 -13.46
C ASN A 69 11.03 -11.11 -12.08
N ALA A 70 10.62 -10.15 -11.24
CA ALA A 70 11.20 -9.92 -9.93
C ALA A 70 10.14 -10.11 -8.82
N THR A 71 10.60 -10.55 -7.65
CA THR A 71 9.78 -10.63 -6.45
C THR A 71 10.04 -9.41 -5.58
N TYR A 72 8.97 -8.78 -5.15
CA TYR A 72 8.96 -7.64 -4.25
C TYR A 72 8.32 -8.08 -2.94
N GLU A 73 9.00 -7.83 -1.82
CA GLU A 73 8.51 -8.11 -0.47
C GLU A 73 8.45 -6.81 0.33
N GLY A 74 7.46 -6.68 1.20
CA GLY A 74 7.31 -5.47 2.03
C GLY A 74 6.94 -4.22 1.22
N TYR A 75 6.43 -4.37 0.00
CA TYR A 75 6.03 -3.23 -0.82
C TYR A 75 4.79 -2.57 -0.20
N GLN A 76 4.90 -1.28 0.13
CA GLN A 76 3.91 -0.55 0.90
C GLN A 76 2.79 -0.02 0.01
N TRP A 77 1.57 -0.09 0.52
CA TRP A 77 0.39 0.57 -0.03
C TRP A 77 -0.20 1.48 1.04
N VAL A 78 -0.24 2.77 0.75
CA VAL A 78 -0.89 3.75 1.60
C VAL A 78 -2.30 3.98 1.11
N LEU A 79 -3.26 3.59 1.94
CA LEU A 79 -4.69 3.74 1.70
C LEU A 79 -5.22 4.88 2.55
N ILE A 80 -6.06 5.72 1.95
CA ILE A 80 -6.78 6.78 2.66
C ILE A 80 -8.29 6.71 2.41
N ARG A 81 -9.06 7.35 3.27
CA ARG A 81 -10.49 7.60 3.11
C ARG A 81 -10.85 8.96 3.68
N ASP A 82 -11.98 9.53 3.30
CA ASP A 82 -12.34 10.86 3.79
C ASP A 82 -12.91 10.81 5.21
N HIS A 83 -13.63 9.73 5.54
CA HIS A 83 -14.16 9.48 6.87
C HIS A 83 -14.37 7.98 7.13
N LYS A 84 -14.75 7.62 8.37
CA LYS A 84 -14.79 6.23 8.87
C LYS A 84 -15.57 5.24 8.00
N ASP A 85 -16.59 5.69 7.30
CA ASP A 85 -17.51 4.82 6.55
C ASP A 85 -17.36 4.98 5.02
N GLU A 86 -16.39 5.79 4.54
CA GLU A 86 -16.08 5.91 3.11
C GLU A 86 -15.17 4.74 2.67
N PRO A 87 -15.21 4.36 1.37
CA PRO A 87 -14.26 3.44 0.76
C PRO A 87 -12.82 3.93 0.86
N TRP A 88 -11.90 2.97 0.89
CA TRP A 88 -10.46 3.24 0.81
C TRP A 88 -10.04 3.48 -0.63
N ARG A 89 -9.08 4.38 -0.82
CA ARG A 89 -8.37 4.61 -2.09
C ARG A 89 -6.87 4.60 -1.86
N ILE A 90 -6.11 4.20 -2.88
CA ILE A 90 -4.65 4.29 -2.85
C ILE A 90 -4.25 5.77 -2.94
N ASP A 91 -3.49 6.26 -1.96
CA ASP A 91 -2.85 7.58 -2.02
C ASP A 91 -1.39 7.48 -2.44
N ASP A 92 -0.68 6.44 -2.00
CA ASP A 92 0.74 6.26 -2.31
C ASP A 92 1.15 4.78 -2.28
N GLN A 93 2.29 4.47 -2.86
CA GLN A 93 2.83 3.11 -2.92
C GLN A 93 4.35 3.10 -3.15
N GLY A 94 5.07 2.15 -2.55
CA GLY A 94 6.52 2.04 -2.74
C GLY A 94 7.30 1.48 -1.55
N TYR A 95 8.58 1.84 -1.50
CA TYR A 95 9.49 1.59 -0.38
C TYR A 95 9.85 2.90 0.30
#